data_AF-A0A7J6QA96-F1
#
_entry.id   AF-A0A7J6QA96-F1
#
_cell.length_a   1.000
_cell.length_b   1.000
_cell.length_c   1.000
_cell.angle_alpha   90.00
_cell.angle_beta   90.00
_cell.angle_gamma   90.00
#
_symmetry.space_group_name_H-M   'P 1'
#
loop_
_entity.id
_entity.type
_entity.pdbx_description
1 polymer ?
#
loop_
_entity_poly.entity_id
_entity_poly.type
_entity_poly.pdbx_seq_one_letter_code
_entity_poly.pdbx_strand_id
1 'polypeptide(L)'
;MTGLTLKFPLPAASTTLKELMVCNDVVLGSQSLGRRKVLDATNCRYIATMDPGIDEKAIRADTPEDTCVAIACGKADVLESRLKGMDVVLLCADQVAVCEDELREKPESAEEAKRFMLDYSGGKGVVTWTAIVVVDCLNGRREVGRHKAVTWFDPIPEDAIDDILSDPGSLVYRCAGSFCVDDVMGPFVKSIEGGSDSVMGLPLGILEELLNRVRPLP
;
A
#
# COMPACT_ATOMS: atom_id res chain seq x y z
N MET A 1 5.83 -11.32 25.98
CA MET A 1 5.36 -10.50 24.84
C MET A 1 4.76 -9.22 25.39
N THR A 2 5.60 -8.23 25.67
CA THR A 2 5.15 -6.88 25.99
C THR A 2 4.57 -6.28 24.71
N GLY A 3 3.27 -6.06 24.67
CA GLY A 3 2.61 -5.40 23.53
C GLY A 3 3.13 -3.98 23.39
N LEU A 4 4.15 -3.79 22.54
CA LEU A 4 4.55 -2.46 22.14
C LEU A 4 3.39 -1.85 21.36
N THR A 5 2.82 -0.77 21.88
CA THR A 5 1.87 0.03 21.10
C THR A 5 2.67 0.69 19.99
N LEU A 6 2.30 0.46 18.73
CA LEU A 6 2.94 1.10 17.59
C LEU A 6 2.86 2.62 17.76
N LYS A 7 3.99 3.31 17.55
CA LYS A 7 4.09 4.78 17.61
C LYS A 7 3.09 5.46 16.67
N PHE A 8 2.77 4.79 15.56
CA PHE A 8 1.77 5.21 14.58
C PHE A 8 0.77 4.07 14.36
N PRO A 9 -0.31 3.98 15.16
CA PRO A 9 -1.35 2.98 14.95
C PRO A 9 -2.08 3.22 13.62
N LEU A 10 -2.73 2.19 13.09
CA LEU A 10 -3.64 2.35 11.95
C LEU A 10 -4.79 3.30 12.32
N PRO A 11 -5.21 4.19 11.41
CA PRO A 11 -6.44 4.92 11.59
C PRO A 11 -7.62 3.94 11.62
N ALA A 12 -8.65 4.27 12.40
CA ALA A 12 -9.88 3.51 12.37
C ALA A 12 -10.59 3.71 11.03
N ALA A 13 -11.01 2.62 10.39
CA ALA A 13 -11.96 2.73 9.28
C ALA A 13 -13.27 3.35 9.77
N SER A 14 -13.82 4.27 8.97
CA SER A 14 -15.08 4.92 9.25
C SER A 14 -16.23 3.90 9.26
N THR A 15 -17.37 4.28 9.85
CA THR A 15 -18.59 3.48 9.78
C THR A 15 -19.03 3.28 8.33
N THR A 16 -18.99 4.34 7.52
CA THR A 16 -19.37 4.32 6.11
C THR A 16 -18.50 3.37 5.29
N LEU A 17 -17.18 3.38 5.48
CA LEU A 17 -16.29 2.45 4.79
C LEU A 17 -16.62 1.01 5.16
N LYS A 18 -16.83 0.72 6.45
CA LYS A 18 -17.19 -0.64 6.89
C LYS A 18 -18.51 -1.10 6.28
N GLU A 19 -19.51 -0.23 6.23
CA GLU A 19 -20.79 -0.51 5.59
C GLU A 19 -20.62 -0.77 4.09
N LEU A 20 -19.86 0.06 3.38
CA LEU A 20 -19.53 -0.14 1.96
C LEU A 20 -18.84 -1.49 1.72
N MET A 21 -17.90 -1.88 2.58
CA MET A 21 -17.19 -3.16 2.46
C MET A 21 -18.06 -4.38 2.80
N VAL A 22 -19.08 -4.23 3.65
CA VAL A 22 -19.99 -5.32 4.05
C VAL A 22 -21.14 -5.48 3.07
N CYS A 23 -21.67 -4.38 2.55
CA CYS A 23 -22.76 -4.39 1.57
C CYS A 23 -22.31 -4.82 0.17
N ASN A 24 -21.01 -4.90 -0.07
CA ASN A 24 -20.43 -5.28 -1.36
C ASN A 24 -19.51 -6.49 -1.20
N ASP A 25 -19.62 -7.44 -2.13
CA ASP A 25 -18.66 -8.53 -2.24
C ASP A 25 -17.35 -7.99 -2.86
N VAL A 26 -16.41 -7.58 -2.00
CA VAL A 26 -15.13 -7.01 -2.43
C VAL A 26 -14.09 -8.10 -2.70
N VAL A 27 -13.45 -8.06 -3.86
CA VAL A 27 -12.29 -8.89 -4.23
C VAL A 27 -11.03 -8.03 -4.19
N LEU A 28 -10.04 -8.42 -3.39
CA LEU A 28 -8.74 -7.74 -3.31
C LEU A 28 -7.79 -8.28 -4.39
N GLY A 29 -7.60 -7.53 -5.47
CA GLY A 29 -6.66 -7.80 -6.55
C GLY A 29 -5.20 -7.48 -6.19
N SER A 30 -4.71 -7.99 -5.06
CA SER A 30 -3.37 -7.70 -4.54
C SER A 30 -2.80 -8.85 -3.69
N GLN A 31 -1.51 -9.14 -3.85
CA GLN A 31 -0.75 -10.07 -3.00
C GLN A 31 -0.09 -9.41 -1.77
N SER A 32 -0.12 -8.07 -1.68
CA SER A 32 0.52 -7.31 -0.60
C SER A 32 0.03 -7.74 0.79
N LEU A 33 0.97 -8.05 1.67
CA LEU A 33 0.71 -8.31 3.10
C LEU A 33 0.26 -7.03 3.81
N GLY A 34 0.82 -5.87 3.45
CA GLY A 34 0.46 -4.57 4.04
C GLY A 34 -1.01 -4.23 3.82
N ARG A 35 -1.50 -4.36 2.58
CA ARG A 35 -2.90 -4.05 2.24
C ARG A 35 -3.89 -4.99 2.93
N ARG A 36 -3.57 -6.28 3.00
CA ARG A 36 -4.36 -7.25 3.78
C ARG A 36 -4.40 -6.87 5.26
N LYS A 37 -3.24 -6.57 5.84
CA LYS A 37 -3.13 -6.15 7.25
C LYS A 37 -3.95 -4.89 7.53
N VAL A 38 -3.98 -3.91 6.63
CA VAL A 38 -4.84 -2.71 6.75
C VAL A 38 -6.32 -3.10 6.79
N LEU A 39 -6.79 -3.89 5.82
CA LEU A 39 -8.20 -4.30 5.75
C LEU A 39 -8.61 -5.16 6.96
N ASP A 40 -7.79 -6.16 7.30
CA ASP A 40 -8.05 -7.08 8.40
C ASP A 40 -8.08 -6.36 9.75
N ALA A 41 -7.08 -5.49 10.03
CA ALA A 41 -7.00 -4.76 11.29
C ALA A 41 -8.09 -3.68 11.45
N THR A 42 -8.71 -3.25 10.35
CA THR A 42 -9.79 -2.26 10.37
C THR A 42 -11.18 -2.85 10.18
N ASN A 43 -11.29 -4.18 10.17
CA ASN A 43 -12.54 -4.93 9.95
C ASN A 43 -13.23 -4.60 8.61
N CYS A 44 -12.45 -4.25 7.59
CA CYS A 44 -12.94 -4.05 6.23
C CYS A 44 -12.92 -5.40 5.50
N ARG A 45 -14.04 -6.11 5.53
CA ARG A 45 -14.17 -7.46 4.98
C ARG A 45 -14.04 -7.47 3.45
N TYR A 46 -13.32 -8.46 2.93
CA TYR A 46 -13.28 -8.83 1.50
C TYR A 46 -13.50 -10.35 1.38
N ILE A 47 -13.99 -10.81 0.23
CA ILE A 47 -14.41 -12.21 0.03
C ILE A 47 -13.33 -13.10 -0.60
N ALA A 48 -12.38 -12.50 -1.33
CA ALA A 48 -11.31 -13.22 -2.00
C ALA A 48 -10.12 -12.31 -2.28
N THR A 49 -8.95 -12.92 -2.48
CA THR A 49 -7.79 -12.26 -3.08
C THR A 49 -7.51 -12.83 -4.45
N MET A 50 -7.03 -11.99 -5.38
CA MET A 50 -6.63 -12.43 -6.71
C MET A 50 -5.25 -11.85 -7.07
N ASP A 51 -4.42 -12.69 -7.67
CA ASP A 51 -3.17 -12.25 -8.27
C ASP A 51 -3.42 -11.78 -9.71
N PRO A 52 -3.14 -10.49 -10.05
CA PRO A 52 -3.19 -10.03 -11.43
C PRO A 52 -2.17 -10.76 -12.31
N GLY A 53 -1.02 -11.20 -11.77
CA GLY A 53 0.00 -11.94 -12.51
C GLY A 53 0.64 -11.13 -13.65
N ILE A 54 0.81 -9.82 -13.46
CA ILE A 54 1.38 -8.91 -14.46
C ILE A 54 2.86 -8.63 -14.15
N ASP A 55 3.63 -8.35 -15.20
CA ASP A 55 4.99 -7.82 -15.07
C ASP A 55 4.94 -6.32 -14.77
N GLU A 56 4.91 -5.98 -13.48
CA GLU A 56 4.87 -4.59 -13.00
C GLU A 56 6.12 -3.80 -13.42
N LYS A 57 7.27 -4.46 -13.65
CA LYS A 57 8.52 -3.80 -14.05
C LYS A 57 8.49 -3.30 -15.49
N ALA A 58 7.67 -3.93 -16.35
CA ALA A 58 7.50 -3.53 -17.74
C ALA A 58 6.61 -2.27 -17.91
N ILE A 59 5.86 -1.88 -16.87
CA ILE A 59 4.95 -0.74 -16.92
C ILE A 59 5.67 0.48 -16.33
N ARG A 60 5.90 1.49 -17.17
CA ARG A 60 6.56 2.74 -16.80
C ARG A 60 5.84 3.92 -17.44
N ALA A 61 5.84 5.05 -16.76
CA ALA A 61 5.31 6.32 -17.24
C ALA A 61 6.29 7.46 -16.93
N ASP A 62 5.93 8.68 -17.31
CA ASP A 62 6.81 9.86 -17.20
C ASP A 62 7.17 10.21 -15.75
N THR A 63 6.27 9.90 -14.81
CA THR A 63 6.48 10.17 -13.38
C THR A 63 6.28 8.92 -12.52
N PRO A 64 6.88 8.86 -11.31
CA PRO A 64 6.60 7.80 -10.34
C PRO A 64 5.10 7.66 -10.02
N GLU A 65 4.42 8.79 -9.90
CA GLU A 65 2.98 8.85 -9.65
C GLU A 65 2.18 8.20 -10.80
N ASP A 66 2.46 8.60 -12.03
CA ASP A 66 1.79 8.05 -13.22
C ASP A 66 2.14 6.57 -13.41
N THR A 67 3.36 6.16 -13.06
CA THR A 67 3.79 4.75 -13.10
C THR A 67 2.96 3.92 -12.12
N CYS A 68 2.77 4.41 -10.90
CA CYS A 68 1.93 3.78 -9.88
C CYS A 68 0.48 3.64 -10.36
N VAL A 69 -0.10 4.70 -10.93
CA VAL A 69 -1.45 4.67 -11.53
C VAL A 69 -1.51 3.65 -12.67
N ALA A 70 -0.55 3.65 -13.59
CA ALA A 70 -0.51 2.73 -14.72
C ALA A 70 -0.43 1.26 -14.27
N ILE A 71 0.37 0.95 -13.26
CA ILE A 71 0.47 -0.40 -12.69
C ILE A 71 -0.87 -0.79 -12.04
N ALA A 72 -1.45 0.05 -11.18
CA ALA A 72 -2.72 -0.25 -10.53
C ALA A 72 -3.85 -0.47 -11.55
N CYS A 73 -3.86 0.34 -12.62
CA CYS A 73 -4.77 0.20 -13.75
C CYS A 73 -4.54 -1.11 -14.52
N GLY A 74 -3.30 -1.46 -14.85
CA GLY A 74 -2.99 -2.72 -15.52
C GLY A 74 -3.39 -3.95 -14.70
N LYS A 75 -3.25 -3.88 -13.37
CA LYS A 75 -3.75 -4.93 -12.45
C LYS A 75 -5.27 -5.07 -12.56
N ALA A 76 -5.98 -3.94 -12.55
CA ALA A 76 -7.43 -3.91 -12.68
C ALA A 76 -7.88 -4.44 -14.03
N ASP A 77 -7.27 -4.02 -15.14
CA ASP A 77 -7.67 -4.43 -16.50
C ASP A 77 -7.62 -5.96 -16.67
N VAL A 78 -6.55 -6.60 -16.15
CA VAL A 78 -6.41 -8.07 -16.20
C VAL A 78 -7.47 -8.77 -15.37
N LEU A 79 -7.72 -8.30 -14.15
CA LEU A 79 -8.66 -8.95 -13.23
C LEU A 79 -10.13 -8.65 -13.56
N GLU A 80 -10.44 -7.45 -14.02
CA GLU A 80 -11.76 -7.02 -14.48
C GLU A 80 -12.24 -7.92 -15.61
N SER A 81 -11.35 -8.25 -16.56
CA SER A 81 -11.69 -9.16 -17.66
C SER A 81 -12.15 -10.55 -17.19
N ARG A 82 -11.67 -11.01 -16.02
CA ARG A 82 -12.01 -12.31 -15.42
C ARG A 82 -13.29 -12.26 -14.58
N LEU A 83 -13.65 -11.08 -14.07
CA LEU A 83 -14.79 -10.86 -13.16
C LEU A 83 -15.98 -10.20 -13.85
N LYS A 84 -15.87 -9.85 -15.14
CA LYS A 84 -16.88 -9.12 -15.89
C LYS A 84 -18.27 -9.77 -15.80
N GLY A 85 -19.26 -8.97 -15.42
CA GLY A 85 -20.66 -9.38 -15.25
C GLY A 85 -20.97 -10.05 -13.90
N MET A 86 -19.97 -10.24 -13.03
CA MET A 86 -20.19 -10.72 -11.66
C MET A 86 -20.58 -9.56 -10.74
N ASP A 87 -21.47 -9.82 -9.79
CA ASP A 87 -21.88 -8.83 -8.78
C ASP A 87 -20.85 -8.70 -7.66
N VAL A 88 -19.66 -8.21 -8.01
CA VAL A 88 -18.53 -8.00 -7.10
C VAL A 88 -17.87 -6.66 -7.37
N VAL A 89 -17.18 -6.13 -6.35
CA VAL A 89 -16.31 -4.96 -6.49
C VAL A 89 -14.86 -5.41 -6.47
N LEU A 90 -14.11 -5.11 -7.52
CA LEU A 90 -12.67 -5.35 -7.59
C LEU A 90 -11.91 -4.15 -7.02
N LEU A 91 -11.01 -4.42 -6.07
CA LEU A 91 -10.08 -3.47 -5.48
C LEU A 91 -8.64 -3.81 -5.90
N CYS A 92 -8.04 -2.98 -6.74
CA CYS A 92 -6.63 -3.06 -7.09
C CYS A 92 -5.87 -1.85 -6.53
N ALA A 93 -4.60 -2.04 -6.21
CA ALA A 93 -3.76 -0.94 -5.78
C ALA A 93 -2.29 -1.19 -6.11
N ASP A 94 -1.57 -0.11 -6.30
CA ASP A 94 -0.12 -0.10 -6.44
C ASP A 94 0.52 0.96 -5.54
N GLN A 95 1.81 0.81 -5.25
CA GLN A 95 2.55 1.80 -4.47
C GLN A 95 4.01 1.83 -4.91
N VAL A 96 4.54 3.03 -5.08
CA VAL A 96 5.96 3.29 -5.30
C VAL A 96 6.50 4.21 -4.22
N ALA A 97 7.81 4.12 -3.94
CA ALA A 97 8.51 5.02 -3.04
C ALA A 97 9.48 5.90 -3.83
N VAL A 98 9.68 7.15 -3.38
CA VAL A 98 10.61 8.11 -3.96
C VAL A 98 11.38 8.79 -2.84
N CYS A 99 12.69 8.90 -2.98
CA CYS A 99 13.54 9.65 -2.06
C CYS A 99 14.60 10.39 -2.87
N GLU A 100 14.71 11.71 -2.70
CA GLU A 100 15.61 12.56 -3.50
C GLU A 100 15.54 12.29 -5.01
N ASP A 101 14.32 12.27 -5.56
CA ASP A 101 14.02 12.03 -6.98
C ASP A 101 14.35 10.61 -7.50
N GLU A 102 14.86 9.72 -6.65
CA GLU A 102 15.09 8.31 -6.98
C GLU A 102 13.81 7.48 -6.72
N LEU A 103 13.29 6.82 -7.76
CA LEU A 103 12.26 5.79 -7.63
C LEU A 103 12.85 4.56 -6.94
N ARG A 104 12.25 4.14 -5.83
CA ARG A 104 12.67 2.97 -5.05
C ARG A 104 11.60 1.91 -5.08
N GLU A 105 11.89 0.83 -5.78
CA GLU A 105 11.06 -0.37 -5.78
C GLU A 105 11.37 -1.24 -4.55
N LYS A 106 10.95 -2.51 -4.58
CA LYS A 106 11.40 -3.50 -3.60
C LYS A 106 12.89 -3.74 -3.83
N PRO A 107 13.70 -3.79 -2.76
CA PRO A 107 15.13 -3.96 -2.90
C PRO A 107 15.47 -5.32 -3.53
N GLU A 108 16.45 -5.34 -4.42
CA GLU A 108 16.97 -6.55 -5.05
C GLU A 108 18.05 -7.24 -4.20
N SER A 109 18.61 -6.53 -3.21
CA SER A 109 19.61 -7.05 -2.28
C SER A 109 19.57 -6.39 -0.89
N ALA A 110 20.24 -7.01 0.08
CA ALA A 110 20.42 -6.43 1.42
C ALA A 110 21.23 -5.14 1.40
N GLU A 111 22.21 -5.02 0.50
CA GLU A 111 23.02 -3.82 0.32
C GLU A 111 22.16 -2.65 -0.19
N GLU A 112 21.24 -2.91 -1.12
CA GLU A 112 20.31 -1.90 -1.59
C GLU A 112 19.32 -1.47 -0.49
N ALA A 113 18.77 -2.44 0.25
CA ALA A 113 17.93 -2.18 1.40
C ALA A 113 18.65 -1.32 2.46
N LYS A 114 19.91 -1.67 2.77
CA LYS A 114 20.77 -0.90 3.69
C LYS A 114 20.99 0.53 3.21
N ARG A 115 21.29 0.72 1.92
CA ARG A 115 21.45 2.05 1.31
C ARG A 115 20.19 2.90 1.50
N PHE A 116 19.02 2.35 1.22
CA PHE A 116 17.75 3.05 1.41
C PHE A 116 17.54 3.45 2.87
N MET A 117 17.80 2.55 3.82
CA MET A 117 17.63 2.81 5.24
C MET A 117 18.63 3.86 5.77
N LEU A 118 19.86 3.86 5.29
CA LEU A 118 20.87 4.88 5.62
C LEU A 118 20.46 6.27 5.12
N ASP A 119 19.87 6.36 3.94
CA ASP A 119 19.32 7.61 3.42
C ASP A 119 18.23 8.17 4.35
N TYR A 120 17.33 7.31 4.83
CA TYR A 120 16.28 7.70 5.77
C TYR A 120 16.85 8.12 7.14
N SER A 121 17.83 7.35 7.64
CA SER A 121 18.57 7.66 8.88
C SER A 121 19.28 9.03 8.80
N GLY A 122 19.76 9.40 7.61
CA GLY A 122 20.33 10.71 7.31
C GLY A 122 19.32 11.87 7.27
N GLY A 123 18.04 11.60 7.51
CA GLY A 123 16.97 12.60 7.57
C GLY A 123 16.26 12.85 6.24
N LYS A 124 16.55 12.06 5.20
CA LYS A 124 15.85 12.17 3.91
C LYS A 124 14.43 11.62 4.06
N GLY A 125 13.44 12.45 3.74
CA GLY A 125 12.05 12.02 3.71
C GLY A 125 11.80 11.05 2.55
N VAL A 126 11.03 9.99 2.80
CA VAL A 126 10.56 9.08 1.76
C VAL A 126 9.11 9.38 1.42
N VAL A 127 8.87 9.66 0.15
CA VAL A 127 7.53 9.91 -0.40
C VAL A 127 6.98 8.58 -0.92
N THR A 128 5.75 8.23 -0.57
CA THR A 128 5.03 7.14 -1.23
C THR A 128 3.87 7.68 -2.04
N TRP A 129 3.76 7.17 -3.26
CA TRP A 129 2.61 7.36 -4.12
C TRP A 129 1.83 6.06 -4.16
N THR A 130 0.57 6.10 -3.75
CA THR A 130 -0.35 4.96 -3.78
C THR A 130 -1.46 5.24 -4.77
N ALA A 131 -1.69 4.33 -5.71
CA ALA A 131 -2.83 4.36 -6.61
C ALA A 131 -3.82 3.26 -6.21
N ILE A 132 -5.11 3.59 -6.19
CA ILE A 132 -6.21 2.64 -5.93
C ILE A 132 -7.14 2.69 -7.13
N VAL A 133 -7.53 1.51 -7.62
CA VAL A 133 -8.55 1.32 -8.64
C VAL A 133 -9.67 0.49 -8.06
N VAL A 134 -10.89 1.02 -8.13
CA VAL A 134 -12.10 0.32 -7.71
C VAL A 134 -12.99 0.13 -8.93
N VAL A 135 -13.45 -1.10 -9.16
CA VAL A 135 -14.30 -1.46 -10.30
C VAL A 135 -15.54 -2.19 -9.82
N ASP A 136 -16.73 -1.73 -10.20
CA ASP A 136 -17.96 -2.50 -10.14
C ASP A 136 -17.98 -3.44 -11.34
N CYS A 137 -17.74 -4.73 -11.10
CA CYS A 137 -17.62 -5.71 -12.17
C CYS A 137 -18.97 -6.04 -12.84
N LEU A 138 -20.10 -5.63 -12.25
CA LEU A 138 -21.44 -5.87 -12.79
C LEU A 138 -21.79 -4.86 -13.89
N ASN A 139 -21.54 -3.57 -13.64
CA ASN A 139 -21.89 -2.48 -14.57
C ASN A 139 -20.68 -1.83 -15.25
N GLY A 140 -19.46 -2.19 -14.88
CA GLY A 140 -18.21 -1.68 -15.46
C GLY A 140 -17.83 -0.28 -14.99
N ARG A 141 -18.48 0.28 -13.96
CA ARG A 141 -18.08 1.57 -13.40
C ARG A 141 -16.73 1.43 -12.71
N ARG A 142 -15.82 2.34 -13.02
CA ARG A 142 -14.46 2.34 -12.51
C ARG A 142 -14.06 3.72 -12.04
N GLU A 143 -13.40 3.76 -10.89
CA GLU A 143 -12.80 4.97 -10.33
C GLU A 143 -11.33 4.72 -9.99
N VAL A 144 -10.53 5.77 -10.11
CA VAL A 144 -9.10 5.74 -9.82
C VAL A 144 -8.79 6.89 -8.86
N GLY A 145 -8.15 6.55 -7.74
CA GLY A 145 -7.66 7.51 -6.76
C GLY A 145 -6.16 7.41 -6.60
N ARG A 146 -5.55 8.52 -6.19
CA ARG A 146 -4.13 8.64 -5.89
C ARG A 146 -3.93 9.30 -4.53
N HIS A 147 -2.90 8.89 -3.82
CA HIS A 147 -2.55 9.44 -2.52
C HIS A 147 -1.04 9.58 -2.39
N LYS A 148 -0.61 10.72 -1.82
CA LYS A 148 0.77 10.99 -1.45
C LYS A 148 0.90 10.93 0.06
N ALA A 149 1.86 10.15 0.55
CA ALA A 149 2.30 10.21 1.93
C ALA A 149 3.80 10.50 2.00
N VAL A 150 4.25 11.06 3.12
CA VAL A 150 5.67 11.32 3.38
C VAL A 150 6.03 10.80 4.77
N THR A 151 7.09 9.99 4.83
CA THR A 151 7.60 9.43 6.09
C THR A 151 8.98 9.99 6.37
N TRP A 152 9.21 10.41 7.61
CA TRP A 152 10.53 10.77 8.12
C TRP A 152 10.93 9.82 9.22
N PHE A 153 12.23 9.61 9.35
CA PHE A 153 12.83 8.77 10.37
C PHE A 153 13.69 9.61 11.31
N ASP A 154 13.74 9.20 12.57
CA ASP A 154 14.81 9.56 13.49
C ASP A 154 16.08 8.79 13.06
N PRO A 155 17.29 9.18 13.51
CA PRO A 155 18.50 8.42 13.22
C PRO A 155 18.32 6.94 13.58
N ILE A 156 18.54 6.08 12.58
CA ILE A 156 18.50 4.62 12.71
C ILE A 156 19.93 4.15 12.95
N PRO A 157 20.23 3.54 14.12
CA PRO A 157 21.54 2.94 14.38
C PRO A 157 21.91 1.91 13.32
N GLU A 158 23.16 1.88 12.88
CA GLU A 158 23.61 0.95 11.82
C GLU A 158 23.50 -0.53 12.25
N ASP A 159 23.74 -0.82 13.52
CA ASP A 159 23.54 -2.16 14.11
C ASP A 159 22.07 -2.58 14.06
N ALA A 160 21.14 -1.65 14.32
CA ALA A 160 19.72 -1.92 14.13
C ALA A 160 19.37 -2.19 12.66
N ILE A 161 19.96 -1.45 11.71
CA ILE A 161 19.77 -1.74 10.27
C ILE A 161 20.29 -3.14 9.93
N ASP A 162 21.48 -3.49 10.40
CA ASP A 162 22.08 -4.80 10.15
C ASP A 162 21.26 -5.94 10.76
N ASP A 163 20.73 -5.76 11.97
CA ASP A 163 19.83 -6.71 12.62
C ASP A 163 18.55 -6.92 11.80
N ILE A 164 17.93 -5.84 11.31
CA ILE A 164 16.71 -5.91 10.48
C ILE A 164 16.97 -6.67 9.18
N LEU A 165 18.12 -6.45 8.56
CA LEU A 165 18.50 -7.06 7.29
C LEU A 165 18.98 -8.50 7.45
N SER A 166 19.45 -8.87 8.65
CA SER A 166 19.85 -10.25 8.95
C SER A 166 18.69 -11.24 8.93
N ASP A 167 17.45 -10.77 9.08
CA ASP A 167 16.23 -11.58 8.97
C ASP A 167 15.69 -11.58 7.52
N PRO A 168 15.80 -12.71 6.78
CA PRO A 168 15.23 -12.83 5.43
C PRO A 168 13.70 -12.75 5.41
N GLY A 169 13.05 -12.93 6.56
CA GLY A 169 11.61 -12.78 6.74
C GLY A 169 11.15 -11.33 6.89
N SER A 170 12.08 -10.38 7.05
CA SER A 170 11.78 -8.98 7.27
C SER A 170 10.92 -8.38 6.15
N LEU A 171 9.90 -7.60 6.53
CA LEU A 171 8.97 -6.97 5.59
C LEU A 171 9.65 -5.92 4.70
N VAL A 172 10.81 -5.40 5.11
CA VAL A 172 11.56 -4.40 4.35
C VAL A 172 11.94 -4.91 2.95
N TYR A 173 12.24 -6.21 2.82
CA TYR A 173 12.51 -6.83 1.52
C TYR A 173 11.30 -6.91 0.59
N ARG A 174 10.08 -6.71 1.12
CA ARG A 174 8.82 -6.84 0.40
C ARG A 174 8.12 -5.50 0.17
N CYS A 175 8.66 -4.42 0.71
CA CYS A 175 8.08 -3.08 0.63
C CYS A 175 8.88 -2.19 -0.33
N ALA A 176 8.16 -1.34 -1.08
CA ALA A 176 8.79 -0.31 -1.90
C ALA A 176 9.60 0.65 -1.01
N GLY A 177 10.84 0.93 -1.41
CA GLY A 177 11.75 1.76 -0.62
C GLY A 177 12.29 1.10 0.65
N SER A 178 12.08 -0.20 0.86
CA SER A 178 12.63 -0.94 2.00
C SER A 178 12.24 -0.40 3.38
N PHE A 179 10.99 0.02 3.55
CA PHE A 179 10.47 0.43 4.85
C PHE A 179 9.00 0.02 5.05
N CYS A 180 8.59 -0.10 6.32
CA CYS A 180 7.23 -0.42 6.74
C CYS A 180 6.96 0.26 8.09
N VAL A 181 5.69 0.47 8.43
CA VAL A 181 5.29 0.91 9.78
C VAL A 181 4.85 -0.33 10.56
N ASP A 182 5.83 -0.99 11.17
CA ASP A 182 5.65 -2.19 11.98
C ASP A 182 6.43 -2.09 13.29
N ASP A 183 6.53 -3.18 14.03
CA ASP A 183 7.27 -3.28 15.28
C ASP A 183 8.80 -3.18 15.11
N VAL A 184 9.28 -3.35 13.88
CA VAL A 184 10.70 -3.38 13.53
C VAL A 184 11.20 -1.98 13.17
N MET A 185 10.58 -1.36 12.17
CA MET A 185 10.94 -0.03 11.67
C MET A 185 10.18 1.11 12.39
N GLY A 186 9.00 0.82 12.95
CA GLY A 186 8.14 1.80 13.60
C GLY A 186 8.77 2.59 14.75
N PRO A 187 9.65 2.02 15.60
CA PRO A 187 10.37 2.78 16.63
C PRO A 187 11.18 3.96 16.06
N PHE A 188 11.68 3.83 14.83
CA PHE A 188 12.51 4.84 14.17
C PHE A 188 11.70 5.84 13.35
N VAL A 189 10.40 5.62 13.13
CA VAL A 189 9.57 6.59 12.40
C VAL A 189 9.43 7.84 13.24
N LYS A 190 9.83 9.00 12.72
CA LYS A 190 9.71 10.30 13.36
C LYS A 190 8.32 10.90 13.17
N SER A 191 7.84 10.91 11.93
CA SER A 191 6.55 11.46 11.54
C SER A 191 6.04 10.84 10.24
N ILE A 192 4.72 10.84 10.09
CA ILE A 192 4.03 10.43 8.86
C ILE A 192 3.03 11.51 8.49
N GLU A 193 3.16 12.06 7.29
CA GLU A 193 2.12 12.83 6.62
C GLU A 193 1.30 11.88 5.73
N GLY A 194 -0.02 11.81 5.93
CA GLY A 194 -0.94 10.95 5.16
C GLY A 194 -1.44 9.70 5.90
N GLY A 195 -0.82 9.31 7.02
CA GLY A 195 -1.27 8.17 7.85
C GLY A 195 -0.52 6.86 7.63
N SER A 196 -0.57 5.96 8.61
CA SER A 196 0.13 4.67 8.59
C SER A 196 -0.49 3.69 7.58
N ASP A 197 -1.80 3.77 7.34
CA ASP A 197 -2.52 3.05 6.28
C ASP A 197 -2.00 3.42 4.88
N SER A 198 -1.68 4.70 4.67
CA SER A 198 -1.07 5.20 3.45
C SER A 198 0.32 4.63 3.22
N VAL A 199 1.15 4.56 4.26
CA VAL A 199 2.48 3.92 4.20
C VAL A 199 2.36 2.41 3.96
N MET A 200 1.36 1.76 4.58
CA MET A 200 1.09 0.33 4.38
C MET A 200 0.42 0.01 3.02
N GLY A 201 0.15 1.03 2.21
CA GLY A 201 -0.24 0.90 0.81
C GLY A 201 -1.74 0.83 0.55
N LEU A 202 -2.57 1.22 1.51
CA LEU A 202 -4.02 1.31 1.34
C LEU A 202 -4.63 2.47 2.16
N PRO A 203 -4.55 3.71 1.66
CA PRO A 203 -5.19 4.87 2.30
C PRO A 203 -6.72 4.69 2.38
N LEU A 204 -7.24 4.51 3.59
CA LEU A 204 -8.63 4.13 3.83
C LEU A 204 -9.62 5.23 3.41
N GLY A 205 -9.25 6.50 3.60
CA GLY A 205 -10.09 7.62 3.17
C GLY A 205 -10.31 7.64 1.65
N ILE A 206 -9.25 7.39 0.88
CA ILE A 206 -9.36 7.30 -0.59
C ILE A 206 -10.15 6.06 -0.99
N LEU A 207 -9.94 4.92 -0.33
CA LEU A 207 -10.73 3.71 -0.58
C LEU A 207 -12.24 3.97 -0.40
N GLU A 208 -12.63 4.64 0.69
CA GLU A 208 -14.02 4.99 0.97
C GLU A 208 -14.61 5.90 -0.13
N GLU A 209 -13.90 6.97 -0.49
CA GLU A 209 -14.35 7.89 -1.53
C GLU A 209 -14.59 7.17 -2.87
N LEU A 210 -13.68 6.28 -3.26
CA LEU A 210 -13.80 5.53 -4.52
C LEU A 210 -14.94 4.52 -4.47
N LEU A 211 -15.06 3.75 -3.38
CA LEU A 211 -16.17 2.81 -3.19
C LEU A 211 -17.51 3.52 -3.25
N ASN A 212 -17.64 4.67 -2.60
CA ASN A 212 -18.89 5.43 -2.59
C ASN A 212 -19.27 5.97 -3.98
N ARG A 213 -18.29 6.29 -4.84
CA ARG A 213 -18.56 6.72 -6.24
C ARG A 213 -18.91 5.54 -7.14
N VAL A 214 -18.23 4.42 -6.95
CA VAL A 214 -18.44 3.20 -7.76
C VAL A 214 -19.77 2.56 -7.41
N ARG A 215 -20.05 2.37 -6.12
CA ARG A 215 -21.24 1.69 -5.63
C ARG A 215 -21.66 2.26 -4.26
N PRO A 216 -22.38 3.41 -4.25
CA PRO A 216 -22.80 4.06 -3.02
C PRO A 216 -23.72 3.17 -2.19
N LEU A 217 -23.78 3.45 -0.89
CA LEU A 217 -24.81 2.86 -0.03
C LEU A 217 -26.22 3.25 -0.53
N PRO A 218 -27.20 2.35 -0.43
CA PRO A 218 -28.58 2.61 -0.83
C PRO A 218 -29.28 3.69 0.00
#